data_AF-A0A7W5TTR0-F1
#
_entry.id   AF-A0A7W5TTR0-F1
#
_cell.length_a   1.000
_cell.length_b   1.000
_cell.length_c   1.000
_cell.angle_alpha   90.00
_cell.angle_beta   90.00
_cell.angle_gamma   90.00
#
_symmetry.space_group_name_H-M   'P 1'
#
loop_
_entity.id
_entity.type
_entity.pdbx_description
1 polymer ?
#
loop_
_entity_poly.entity_id
_entity_poly.type
_entity_poly.pdbx_seq_one_letter_code
_entity_poly.pdbx_strand_id
1 'polypeptide(L)'
;MPAFMTFYPIGNADTTLIRLANDDLVLFDFANMRDANDPYDKRIDLPKAVKDDMEEADRDSFRVVAFTHLDNDHICGARDFFWFDHATLLQSEGRPKIGEMWVPADAITETNLEGDAWTIRAEARHRLKEGYGIKVFSRPAKLAKYLEEWGLSVEDRRDCIVDAGELVPSFDKAADGVEFFVHSPFAWRTDEGLEDRNEGSIVVQVTFLENGIESYALLGSDINYETLSLMIKTTKKHNNTHRLEWDILKLFHHCSYKSLSPDKGEDKTEPVEEVKWLFEELAHKKEKIISPSWPIPLKGSVEDKDAQPPHRQAANYYKEIIKDSEGEFLVTMETPRQSAPKPIKLKISWTGVAVMLAAAIPTVAAAASSTTTRAG
;
A
#
# COMPACT_ATOMS: atom_id res chain seq x y z
N MET A 1 8.89 2.85 -21.10
CA MET A 1 9.66 3.39 -19.96
C MET A 1 9.38 2.50 -18.78
N PRO A 2 10.33 2.33 -17.86
CA PRO A 2 10.13 1.51 -16.69
C PRO A 2 9.06 2.13 -15.78
N ALA A 3 8.30 1.30 -15.08
CA ALA A 3 7.49 1.74 -13.94
C ALA A 3 8.34 1.74 -12.67
N PHE A 4 7.89 2.43 -11.62
CA PHE A 4 8.56 2.46 -10.33
C PHE A 4 7.57 2.26 -9.19
N MET A 5 8.03 1.60 -8.13
CA MET A 5 7.31 1.53 -6.85
C MET A 5 8.20 2.08 -5.74
N THR A 6 7.68 3.00 -4.94
CA THR A 6 8.39 3.60 -3.80
C THR A 6 7.65 3.27 -2.50
N PHE A 7 8.38 2.72 -1.54
CA PHE A 7 7.90 2.41 -0.18
C PHE A 7 8.63 3.31 0.82
N TYR A 8 7.87 4.03 1.64
CA TYR A 8 8.42 5.08 2.50
C TYR A 8 8.72 4.57 3.93
N PRO A 9 9.81 5.03 4.58
CA PRO A 9 10.12 4.69 5.96
C PRO A 9 9.31 5.54 6.93
N ILE A 10 8.10 5.09 7.28
CA ILE A 10 7.13 5.82 8.11
C ILE A 10 6.73 5.05 9.38
N GLY A 11 7.52 4.07 9.80
CA GLY A 11 7.25 3.23 10.97
C GLY A 11 6.51 1.95 10.59
N ASN A 12 5.67 1.46 11.49
CA ASN A 12 4.70 0.40 11.22
C ASN A 12 3.43 1.01 10.62
N ALA A 13 3.54 1.44 9.36
CA ALA A 13 2.54 2.19 8.62
C ALA A 13 2.81 2.11 7.12
N ASP A 14 1.79 2.41 6.32
CA ASP A 14 1.80 2.17 4.89
C ASP A 14 1.58 3.43 4.05
N THR A 15 2.45 3.57 3.04
CA THR A 15 2.27 4.46 1.89
C THR A 15 3.14 3.88 0.78
N THR A 16 2.53 3.54 -0.35
CA THR A 16 3.21 3.01 -1.53
C THR A 16 2.86 3.86 -2.74
N LEU A 17 3.86 4.49 -3.36
CA LEU A 17 3.68 5.23 -4.61
C LEU A 17 4.07 4.35 -5.79
N ILE A 18 3.21 4.30 -6.81
CA ILE A 18 3.51 3.69 -8.10
C ILE A 18 3.57 4.81 -9.14
N ARG A 19 4.73 4.98 -9.78
CA ARG A 19 4.89 5.81 -10.99
C ARG A 19 4.82 4.91 -12.20
N LEU A 20 3.81 5.12 -13.03
CA LEU A 20 3.57 4.33 -14.23
C LEU A 20 4.55 4.70 -15.35
N ALA A 21 4.59 3.87 -16.40
CA ALA A 21 5.45 4.09 -17.56
C ALA A 21 5.12 5.38 -18.34
N ASN A 22 3.94 5.95 -18.13
CA ASN A 22 3.49 7.23 -18.69
C ASN A 22 3.62 8.41 -17.70
N ASP A 23 4.31 8.19 -16.58
CA ASP A 23 4.49 9.13 -15.45
C ASP A 23 3.25 9.45 -14.62
N ASP A 24 2.10 8.83 -14.89
CA ASP A 24 0.96 8.93 -13.99
C ASP A 24 1.27 8.28 -12.64
N LEU A 25 0.65 8.83 -11.59
CA LEU A 25 0.89 8.44 -10.21
C LEU A 25 -0.33 7.73 -9.62
N VAL A 26 -0.11 6.55 -9.06
CA VAL A 26 -1.08 5.78 -8.27
C VAL A 26 -0.52 5.64 -6.87
N LEU A 27 -1.25 6.12 -5.87
CA LEU A 27 -0.84 6.05 -4.47
C LEU A 27 -1.73 5.06 -3.72
N PHE A 28 -1.14 4.12 -2.98
CA PHE A 28 -1.84 3.28 -2.01
C PHE A 28 -1.48 3.77 -0.62
N ASP A 29 -2.52 4.16 0.11
CA ASP A 29 -2.50 4.71 1.47
C ASP A 29 -1.68 6.01 1.61
N PHE A 30 -1.87 6.71 2.72
CA PHE A 30 -1.09 7.89 3.08
C PHE A 30 -1.07 8.06 4.59
N ALA A 31 0.06 7.73 5.22
CA ALA A 31 0.23 7.79 6.67
C ALA A 31 1.45 8.64 7.06
N ASN A 32 1.22 9.94 7.22
CA ASN A 32 2.22 10.89 7.71
C ASN A 32 2.45 10.73 9.21
N MET A 33 3.14 9.65 9.57
CA MET A 33 3.30 9.23 10.97
C MET A 33 4.42 9.98 11.71
N ARG A 34 5.28 10.72 11.02
CA ARG A 34 6.42 11.41 11.63
C ARG A 34 5.97 12.42 12.68
N ASP A 35 6.58 12.38 13.86
CA ASP A 35 6.49 13.44 14.87
C ASP A 35 7.61 14.46 14.64
N ALA A 36 7.24 15.64 14.15
CA ALA A 36 8.19 16.72 13.89
C ALA A 36 8.81 17.31 15.16
N ASN A 37 8.22 17.06 16.34
CA ASN A 37 8.73 17.56 17.62
C ASN A 37 9.73 16.59 18.28
N ASP A 38 9.82 15.34 17.80
CA ASP A 38 10.82 14.38 18.26
C ASP A 38 12.06 14.43 17.35
N PRO A 39 13.21 14.97 17.83
CA PRO A 39 14.44 15.02 17.04
C PRO A 39 15.05 13.64 16.80
N TYR A 40 14.58 12.59 17.47
CA TYR A 40 15.03 11.21 17.28
C TYR A 40 14.12 10.39 16.35
N ASP A 41 13.00 10.96 15.92
CA ASP A 41 12.13 10.30 14.95
C ASP A 41 12.82 10.18 13.60
N LYS A 42 13.01 8.93 13.17
CA LYS A 42 13.69 8.58 11.92
C LYS A 42 12.73 8.44 10.75
N ARG A 43 11.42 8.55 10.98
CA ARG A 43 10.41 8.50 9.92
C ARG A 43 10.63 9.66 8.97
N ILE A 44 10.46 9.40 7.67
CA ILE A 44 10.61 10.44 6.66
C ILE A 44 9.52 11.50 6.80
N ASP A 45 9.82 12.72 6.38
CA ASP A 45 8.80 13.72 6.08
C ASP A 45 8.01 13.26 4.84
N LEU A 46 6.93 12.53 5.07
CA LEU A 46 6.15 11.90 4.00
C LEU A 46 5.54 12.93 3.03
N PRO A 47 4.88 14.01 3.49
CA PRO A 47 4.34 15.04 2.60
C PRO A 47 5.41 15.62 1.67
N LYS A 48 6.61 15.91 2.20
CA LYS A 48 7.71 16.39 1.38
C LYS A 48 8.18 15.34 0.38
N ALA A 49 8.43 14.11 0.83
CA ALA A 49 8.96 13.04 -0.01
C ALA A 49 8.01 12.71 -1.18
N VAL A 50 6.70 12.63 -0.91
CA VAL A 50 5.69 12.39 -1.94
C VAL A 50 5.64 13.56 -2.93
N LYS A 51 5.74 14.81 -2.47
CA LYS A 51 5.81 15.98 -3.37
C LYS A 51 7.08 15.98 -4.23
N ASP A 52 8.22 15.60 -3.67
CA ASP A 52 9.47 15.46 -4.45
C ASP A 52 9.31 14.40 -5.56
N ASP A 53 8.67 13.26 -5.28
CA ASP A 53 8.37 12.24 -6.29
C ASP A 53 7.36 12.72 -7.34
N MET A 54 6.37 13.53 -6.94
CA MET A 54 5.42 14.18 -7.86
C MET A 54 6.12 15.16 -8.80
N GLU A 55 7.04 15.98 -8.28
CA GLU A 55 7.88 16.89 -9.06
C GLU A 55 8.79 16.11 -10.03
N GLU A 56 9.36 14.98 -9.61
CA GLU A 56 10.16 14.09 -10.48
C GLU A 56 9.34 13.49 -11.64
N ALA A 57 8.03 13.32 -11.43
CA ALA A 57 7.08 12.83 -12.43
C ALA A 57 6.43 13.94 -13.27
N ASP A 58 6.72 15.21 -12.97
CA ASP A 58 6.04 16.37 -13.57
C ASP A 58 4.52 16.24 -13.45
N ARG A 59 4.04 16.00 -12.22
CA ARG A 59 2.61 15.87 -11.88
C ARG A 59 2.28 16.70 -10.65
N ASP A 60 1.08 17.28 -10.64
CA ASP A 60 0.50 18.03 -9.51
C ASP A 60 -0.69 17.29 -8.86
N SER A 61 -1.01 16.11 -9.37
CA SER A 61 -2.17 15.31 -9.01
C SER A 61 -1.88 13.82 -9.14
N PHE A 62 -2.68 13.01 -8.44
CA PHE A 62 -2.67 11.57 -8.56
C PHE A 62 -3.76 11.12 -9.52
N ARG A 63 -3.44 10.19 -10.42
CA ARG A 63 -4.45 9.50 -11.23
C ARG A 63 -5.38 8.71 -10.31
N VAL A 64 -4.80 7.99 -9.34
CA VAL A 64 -5.53 7.25 -8.32
C VAL A 64 -4.92 7.46 -6.93
N VAL A 65 -5.78 7.61 -5.91
CA VAL A 65 -5.42 7.36 -4.51
C VAL A 65 -6.34 6.27 -3.96
N ALA A 66 -5.74 5.17 -3.52
CA ALA A 66 -6.42 4.04 -2.91
C ALA A 66 -6.22 4.07 -1.39
N PHE A 67 -7.31 4.13 -0.64
CA PHE A 67 -7.30 3.93 0.81
C PHE A 67 -7.75 2.50 1.07
N THR A 68 -6.80 1.64 1.45
CA THR A 68 -7.04 0.20 1.56
C THR A 68 -8.02 -0.12 2.67
N HIS A 69 -7.96 0.64 3.77
CA HIS A 69 -8.92 0.70 4.87
C HIS A 69 -8.71 2.02 5.66
N LEU A 70 -9.39 2.20 6.80
CA LEU A 70 -9.42 3.46 7.54
C LEU A 70 -8.66 3.45 8.88
N ASP A 71 -7.69 2.53 9.05
CA ASP A 71 -6.80 2.56 10.22
C ASP A 71 -5.75 3.64 10.09
N ASN A 72 -5.36 4.21 11.23
CA ASN A 72 -4.58 5.45 11.27
C ASN A 72 -3.21 5.30 10.60
N ASP A 73 -2.58 4.14 10.71
CA ASP A 73 -1.33 3.77 10.06
C ASP A 73 -1.43 3.60 8.53
N HIS A 74 -2.63 3.80 7.95
CA HIS A 74 -2.88 3.88 6.50
C HIS A 74 -3.38 5.26 6.04
N ILE A 75 -3.87 6.12 6.95
CA ILE A 75 -4.56 7.36 6.57
C ILE A 75 -4.11 8.63 7.29
N CYS A 76 -3.20 8.52 8.27
CA CYS A 76 -2.83 9.64 9.14
C CYS A 76 -2.36 10.86 8.32
N GLY A 77 -3.01 12.01 8.54
CA GLY A 77 -2.67 13.27 7.89
C GLY A 77 -3.16 13.41 6.44
N ALA A 78 -3.92 12.44 5.91
CA ALA A 78 -4.51 12.52 4.58
C ALA A 78 -5.38 13.77 4.41
N ARG A 79 -6.18 14.11 5.43
CA ARG A 79 -7.07 15.30 5.44
C ARG A 79 -6.32 16.61 5.26
N ASP A 80 -5.04 16.67 5.65
CA ASP A 80 -4.22 17.87 5.61
C ASP A 80 -3.35 17.92 4.35
N PHE A 81 -3.08 16.76 3.74
CA PHE A 81 -2.28 16.64 2.53
C PHE A 81 -3.08 16.83 1.25
N PHE A 82 -4.20 16.12 1.09
CA PHE A 82 -4.96 16.08 -0.16
C PHE A 82 -5.97 17.22 -0.31
N TRP A 83 -6.29 17.50 -1.58
CA TRP A 83 -7.49 18.23 -1.97
C TRP A 83 -8.66 17.23 -2.07
N PHE A 84 -9.59 17.31 -1.12
CA PHE A 84 -10.86 16.60 -1.15
C PHE A 84 -11.97 17.52 -1.65
N ASP A 85 -12.78 17.07 -2.61
CA ASP A 85 -13.81 17.89 -3.27
C ASP A 85 -14.96 18.26 -2.32
N HIS A 86 -15.33 17.33 -1.43
CA HIS A 86 -16.39 17.51 -0.43
C HIS A 86 -15.94 18.39 0.74
N ALA A 87 -14.69 18.24 1.20
CA ALA A 87 -14.17 18.95 2.37
C ALA A 87 -13.70 20.38 2.01
N THR A 88 -14.62 21.19 1.48
CA THR A 88 -14.35 22.55 0.96
C THR A 88 -13.62 23.47 1.95
N LEU A 89 -13.86 23.32 3.25
CA LEU A 89 -13.18 24.11 4.30
C LEU A 89 -11.68 23.77 4.45
N LEU A 90 -11.24 22.60 3.97
CA LEU A 90 -9.84 22.18 4.00
C LEU A 90 -9.11 22.49 2.68
N GLN A 91 -9.83 22.93 1.65
CA GLN A 91 -9.24 23.21 0.33
C GLN A 91 -8.33 24.43 0.39
N SER A 92 -7.09 24.25 -0.07
CA SER A 92 -6.07 25.30 -0.18
C SER A 92 -5.16 25.02 -1.37
N GLU A 93 -4.55 26.07 -1.94
CA GLU A 93 -3.57 25.92 -3.02
C GLU A 93 -2.40 25.00 -2.60
N GLY A 94 -1.87 24.22 -3.56
CA GLY A 94 -0.71 23.34 -3.35
C GLY A 94 -1.01 21.99 -2.68
N ARG A 95 -2.27 21.65 -2.45
CA ARG A 95 -2.71 20.29 -2.05
C ARG A 95 -2.93 19.42 -3.29
N PRO A 96 -2.33 18.22 -3.38
CA PRO A 96 -2.52 17.33 -4.52
C PRO A 96 -3.98 16.92 -4.71
N LYS A 97 -4.44 16.94 -5.95
CA LYS A 97 -5.78 16.47 -6.33
C LYS A 97 -5.81 14.95 -6.51
N ILE A 98 -6.98 14.37 -6.26
CA ILE A 98 -7.27 12.95 -6.46
C ILE A 98 -8.19 12.80 -7.67
N GLY A 99 -7.67 12.25 -8.77
CA GLY A 99 -8.45 11.95 -9.98
C GLY A 99 -9.55 10.92 -9.70
N GLU A 100 -9.15 9.70 -9.37
CA GLU A 100 -10.04 8.64 -8.93
C GLU A 100 -9.66 8.14 -7.52
N MET A 101 -10.66 7.98 -6.67
CA MET A 101 -10.49 7.50 -5.29
C MET A 101 -10.89 6.02 -5.21
N TRP A 102 -10.04 5.17 -4.65
CA TRP A 102 -10.40 3.77 -4.41
C TRP A 102 -10.60 3.53 -2.92
N VAL A 103 -11.72 2.90 -2.56
CA VAL A 103 -12.06 2.56 -1.17
C VAL A 103 -12.77 1.21 -1.10
N PRO A 104 -12.61 0.43 -0.03
CA PRO A 104 -13.50 -0.68 0.23
C PRO A 104 -14.91 -0.17 0.55
N ALA A 105 -15.94 -1.00 0.31
CA ALA A 105 -17.30 -0.67 0.71
C ALA A 105 -17.41 -0.35 2.21
N ASP A 106 -16.60 -1.00 3.05
CA ASP A 106 -16.58 -0.78 4.50
C ASP A 106 -16.19 0.66 4.87
N ALA A 107 -15.27 1.28 4.11
CA ALA A 107 -14.91 2.68 4.32
C ALA A 107 -16.09 3.64 4.04
N ILE A 108 -17.08 3.23 3.24
CA ILE A 108 -18.32 3.98 3.03
C ILE A 108 -19.31 3.72 4.15
N THR A 109 -19.47 2.48 4.60
CA THR A 109 -20.54 2.06 5.50
C THR A 109 -20.22 2.26 6.97
N GLU A 110 -18.94 2.45 7.30
CA GLU A 110 -18.47 2.64 8.66
C GLU A 110 -19.06 3.90 9.33
N THR A 111 -19.34 3.80 10.63
CA THR A 111 -19.97 4.86 11.44
C THR A 111 -19.04 5.33 12.56
N ASN A 112 -19.38 6.44 13.23
CA ASN A 112 -18.62 6.99 14.37
C ASN A 112 -17.13 7.31 14.09
N LEU A 113 -16.81 7.68 12.85
CA LEU A 113 -15.48 8.12 12.44
C LEU A 113 -15.23 9.59 12.76
N GLU A 114 -13.97 9.92 13.01
CA GLU A 114 -13.46 11.28 13.20
C GLU A 114 -12.20 11.52 12.32
N GLY A 115 -11.69 12.76 12.30
CA GLY A 115 -10.39 13.09 11.70
C GLY A 115 -10.25 12.70 10.22
N ASP A 116 -9.12 12.06 9.90
CA ASP A 116 -8.81 11.56 8.55
C ASP A 116 -9.86 10.55 8.05
N ALA A 117 -10.22 9.57 8.88
CA ALA A 117 -11.18 8.53 8.53
C ALA A 117 -12.55 9.12 8.14
N TRP A 118 -13.03 10.09 8.93
CA TRP A 118 -14.27 10.80 8.61
C TRP A 118 -14.18 11.55 7.29
N THR A 119 -13.05 12.24 7.04
CA THR A 119 -12.85 13.06 5.83
C THR A 119 -12.83 12.19 4.58
N ILE A 120 -12.10 11.06 4.63
CA ILE A 120 -12.03 10.07 3.55
C ILE A 120 -13.41 9.48 3.27
N ARG A 121 -14.12 8.99 4.31
CA ARG A 121 -15.49 8.47 4.12
C ARG A 121 -16.41 9.53 3.53
N ALA A 122 -16.34 10.78 4.01
CA ALA A 122 -17.22 11.84 3.54
C ALA A 122 -16.98 12.16 2.05
N GLU A 123 -15.71 12.22 1.62
CA GLU A 123 -15.36 12.32 0.20
C GLU A 123 -15.88 11.13 -0.59
N ALA A 124 -15.62 9.90 -0.13
CA ALA A 124 -16.02 8.69 -0.83
C ALA A 124 -17.55 8.63 -1.02
N ARG A 125 -18.32 8.97 0.02
CA ARG A 125 -19.78 9.07 -0.05
C ARG A 125 -20.23 10.15 -1.03
N HIS A 126 -19.58 11.32 -1.04
CA HIS A 126 -19.89 12.39 -1.99
C HIS A 126 -19.68 11.92 -3.43
N ARG A 127 -18.48 11.41 -3.74
CA ARG A 127 -18.12 10.90 -5.07
C ARG A 127 -19.02 9.76 -5.53
N LEU A 128 -19.33 8.81 -4.64
CA LEU A 128 -20.25 7.71 -4.95
C LEU A 128 -21.66 8.21 -5.20
N LYS A 129 -22.16 9.12 -4.35
CA LYS A 129 -23.50 9.69 -4.51
C LYS A 129 -23.63 10.48 -5.81
N GLU A 130 -22.60 11.20 -6.23
CA GLU A 130 -22.60 11.95 -7.49
C GLU A 130 -22.19 11.09 -8.71
N GLY A 131 -21.58 9.91 -8.49
CA GLY A 131 -21.23 8.95 -9.53
C GLY A 131 -19.97 9.31 -10.33
N TYR A 132 -18.96 9.92 -9.71
CA TYR A 132 -17.73 10.34 -10.39
C TYR A 132 -16.46 10.03 -9.60
N GLY A 133 -15.35 9.79 -10.31
CA GLY A 133 -14.00 9.77 -9.73
C GLY A 133 -13.82 8.83 -8.54
N ILE A 134 -14.52 7.68 -8.53
CA ILE A 134 -14.45 6.69 -7.46
C ILE A 134 -14.58 5.26 -7.97
N LYS A 135 -13.86 4.33 -7.33
CA LYS A 135 -14.16 2.90 -7.32
C LYS A 135 -14.34 2.40 -5.90
N VAL A 136 -15.43 1.67 -5.69
CA VAL A 136 -15.82 1.02 -4.45
C VAL A 136 -15.62 -0.47 -4.61
N PHE A 137 -14.79 -1.02 -3.74
CA PHE A 137 -14.40 -2.42 -3.83
C PHE A 137 -15.38 -3.24 -2.97
N SER A 138 -16.03 -4.23 -3.59
CA SER A 138 -17.15 -5.01 -3.06
C SER A 138 -18.50 -4.27 -3.00
N ARG A 139 -19.57 -5.06 -2.77
CA ARG A 139 -20.98 -4.62 -2.69
C ARG A 139 -21.78 -5.36 -1.61
N PRO A 140 -21.41 -5.23 -0.33
CA PRO A 140 -22.22 -5.78 0.76
C PRO A 140 -23.65 -5.24 0.75
N ALA A 141 -24.56 -5.98 1.37
CA ALA A 141 -25.94 -5.57 1.61
C ALA A 141 -26.03 -4.22 2.35
N LYS A 142 -25.04 -3.90 3.19
CA LYS A 142 -24.97 -2.60 3.88
C LYS A 142 -24.73 -1.42 2.91
N LEU A 143 -23.94 -1.61 1.85
CA LEU A 143 -23.75 -0.60 0.81
C LEU A 143 -25.06 -0.31 0.06
N ALA A 144 -25.80 -1.37 -0.29
CA ALA A 144 -27.09 -1.23 -0.95
C ALA A 144 -28.08 -0.38 -0.13
N LYS A 145 -28.16 -0.60 1.19
CA LYS A 145 -28.99 0.21 2.10
C LYS A 145 -28.61 1.70 2.09
N TYR A 146 -27.31 2.02 2.08
CA TYR A 146 -26.85 3.41 1.99
C TYR A 146 -27.22 4.07 0.66
N LEU A 147 -27.11 3.34 -0.45
CA LEU A 147 -27.56 3.84 -1.75
C LEU A 147 -29.07 4.11 -1.73
N GLU A 148 -29.88 3.19 -1.17
CA GLU A 148 -31.33 3.36 -1.03
C GLU A 148 -31.69 4.62 -0.22
N GLU A 149 -30.96 4.91 0.87
CA GLU A 149 -31.12 6.14 1.65
C GLU A 149 -30.86 7.42 0.84
N TRP A 150 -30.03 7.33 -0.21
CA TRP A 150 -29.78 8.42 -1.15
C TRP A 150 -30.71 8.43 -2.37
N GLY A 151 -31.69 7.52 -2.41
CA GLY A 151 -32.60 7.34 -3.54
C GLY A 151 -31.94 6.68 -4.76
N LEU A 152 -30.92 5.86 -4.53
CA LEU A 152 -30.14 5.15 -5.55
C LEU A 152 -30.22 3.63 -5.32
N SER A 153 -29.93 2.87 -6.36
CA SER A 153 -29.69 1.43 -6.34
C SER A 153 -28.21 1.11 -6.61
N VAL A 154 -27.81 -0.15 -6.38
CA VAL A 154 -26.48 -0.64 -6.76
C VAL A 154 -26.26 -0.45 -8.27
N GLU A 155 -27.28 -0.70 -9.07
CA GLU A 155 -27.27 -0.60 -10.53
C GLU A 155 -27.06 0.83 -11.01
N ASP A 156 -27.64 1.83 -10.32
CA ASP A 156 -27.40 3.25 -10.60
C ASP A 156 -25.92 3.63 -10.43
N ARG A 157 -25.15 2.83 -9.67
CA ARG A 157 -23.73 3.05 -9.38
C ARG A 157 -22.85 1.87 -9.78
N ARG A 158 -23.29 1.00 -10.69
CA ARG A 158 -22.51 -0.19 -11.07
C ARG A 158 -21.12 0.17 -11.60
N ASP A 159 -21.01 1.24 -12.38
CA ASP A 159 -19.73 1.71 -12.94
C ASP A 159 -18.74 2.17 -11.86
N CYS A 160 -19.22 2.48 -10.65
CA CYS A 160 -18.40 2.84 -9.50
C CYS A 160 -17.99 1.62 -8.67
N ILE A 161 -18.48 0.41 -8.94
CA ILE A 161 -18.29 -0.77 -8.08
C ILE A 161 -17.42 -1.80 -8.80
N VAL A 162 -16.41 -2.32 -8.11
CA VAL A 162 -15.52 -3.39 -8.60
C VAL A 162 -15.54 -4.54 -7.61
N ASP A 163 -15.85 -5.75 -8.09
CA ASP A 163 -15.91 -6.95 -7.25
C ASP A 163 -14.57 -7.70 -7.22
N ALA A 164 -14.33 -8.47 -6.15
CA ALA A 164 -13.24 -9.44 -6.14
C ALA A 164 -13.37 -10.41 -7.32
N GLY A 165 -12.27 -10.62 -8.05
CA GLY A 165 -12.25 -11.39 -9.29
C GLY A 165 -12.30 -10.54 -10.57
N GLU A 166 -12.47 -9.22 -10.46
CA GLU A 166 -12.51 -8.30 -11.59
C GLU A 166 -11.19 -7.51 -11.75
N LEU A 167 -10.95 -7.04 -12.97
CA LEU A 167 -9.95 -6.00 -13.23
C LEU A 167 -10.57 -4.63 -12.95
N VAL A 168 -9.78 -3.71 -12.40
CA VAL A 168 -10.23 -2.32 -12.25
C VAL A 168 -10.32 -1.67 -13.65
N PRO A 169 -11.51 -1.20 -14.08
CA PRO A 169 -11.73 -0.80 -15.48
C PRO A 169 -11.07 0.52 -15.86
N SER A 170 -10.50 1.25 -14.90
CA SER A 170 -9.83 2.54 -15.10
C SER A 170 -8.42 2.42 -15.70
N PHE A 171 -7.94 1.20 -15.92
CA PHE A 171 -6.63 0.89 -16.49
C PHE A 171 -6.76 -0.15 -17.59
N ASP A 172 -6.01 0.05 -18.67
CA ASP A 172 -5.82 -0.93 -19.73
C ASP A 172 -4.35 -1.31 -19.82
N LYS A 173 -4.03 -2.61 -19.69
CA LYS A 173 -2.64 -3.08 -19.69
C LYS A 173 -1.88 -2.73 -20.97
N ALA A 174 -2.54 -2.72 -22.13
CA ALA A 174 -1.88 -2.42 -23.40
C ALA A 174 -1.62 -0.92 -23.59
N ALA A 175 -2.53 -0.07 -23.13
CA ALA A 175 -2.43 1.39 -23.26
C ALA A 175 -1.63 2.03 -22.12
N ASP A 176 -1.88 1.63 -20.88
CA ASP A 176 -1.27 2.21 -19.68
C ASP A 176 -0.01 1.46 -19.21
N GLY A 177 0.23 0.26 -19.76
CA GLY A 177 1.33 -0.61 -19.31
C GLY A 177 1.09 -1.21 -17.92
N VAL A 178 -0.14 -1.15 -17.39
CA VAL A 178 -0.51 -1.67 -16.08
C VAL A 178 -1.96 -2.15 -16.04
N GLU A 179 -2.25 -3.18 -15.24
CA GLU A 179 -3.62 -3.53 -14.81
C GLU A 179 -3.62 -3.89 -13.32
N PHE A 180 -4.80 -3.78 -12.70
CA PHE A 180 -5.03 -4.09 -11.28
C PHE A 180 -6.13 -5.13 -11.17
N PHE A 181 -5.81 -6.31 -10.65
CA PHE A 181 -6.75 -7.39 -10.38
C PHE A 181 -7.14 -7.41 -8.91
N VAL A 182 -8.44 -7.38 -8.63
CA VAL A 182 -8.97 -7.29 -7.27
C VAL A 182 -9.14 -8.67 -6.65
N HIS A 183 -8.51 -8.88 -5.49
CA HIS A 183 -8.63 -10.11 -4.70
C HIS A 183 -9.56 -9.98 -3.49
N SER A 184 -9.62 -8.79 -2.90
CA SER A 184 -10.34 -8.47 -1.66
C SER A 184 -10.86 -7.04 -1.71
N PRO A 185 -12.01 -6.72 -1.08
CA PRO A 185 -12.84 -7.58 -0.20
C PRO A 185 -13.88 -8.45 -0.90
N PHE A 186 -14.34 -9.50 -0.21
CA PHE A 186 -15.45 -10.37 -0.64
C PHE A 186 -16.78 -9.91 -0.03
N ALA A 187 -17.80 -9.67 -0.87
CA ALA A 187 -19.10 -9.16 -0.43
C ALA A 187 -19.77 -9.96 0.71
N TRP A 188 -19.71 -11.29 0.64
CA TRP A 188 -20.36 -12.14 1.64
C TRP A 188 -19.71 -12.11 3.02
N ARG A 189 -18.42 -11.74 3.14
CA ARG A 189 -17.78 -11.55 4.46
C ARG A 189 -18.25 -10.26 5.12
N THR A 190 -18.36 -9.21 4.33
CA THR A 190 -18.81 -7.89 4.77
C THR A 190 -20.32 -7.84 5.11
N ASP A 191 -21.06 -8.93 4.85
CA ASP A 191 -22.49 -9.06 5.17
C ASP A 191 -22.77 -9.59 6.60
N GLU A 192 -21.79 -10.18 7.29
CA GLU A 192 -21.98 -10.87 8.59
C GLU A 192 -22.08 -9.93 9.81
N GLY A 193 -22.00 -8.61 9.61
CA GLY A 193 -22.40 -7.59 10.59
C GLY A 193 -21.30 -7.08 11.53
N LEU A 194 -20.13 -7.73 11.60
CA LEU A 194 -18.91 -7.18 12.20
C LEU A 194 -17.97 -6.73 11.07
N GLU A 195 -17.78 -5.41 10.95
CA GLU A 195 -16.79 -4.82 10.04
C GLU A 195 -15.40 -4.95 10.69
N ASP A 196 -14.63 -5.97 10.29
CA ASP A 196 -13.19 -6.00 10.55
C ASP A 196 -12.49 -5.25 9.41
N ARG A 197 -11.97 -4.06 9.70
CA ARG A 197 -11.35 -3.16 8.72
C ARG A 197 -10.21 -3.83 7.96
N ASN A 198 -9.45 -4.69 8.63
CA ASN A 198 -8.34 -5.41 8.04
C ASN A 198 -8.84 -6.48 7.08
N GLU A 199 -9.87 -7.24 7.46
CA GLU A 199 -10.46 -8.25 6.58
C GLU A 199 -11.26 -7.66 5.42
N GLY A 200 -11.75 -6.43 5.57
CA GLY A 200 -12.41 -5.63 4.54
C GLY A 200 -11.46 -4.86 3.62
N SER A 201 -10.14 -5.04 3.76
CA SER A 201 -9.14 -4.25 3.05
C SER A 201 -9.03 -4.57 1.55
N ILE A 202 -8.65 -3.56 0.77
CA ILE A 202 -8.31 -3.72 -0.65
C ILE A 202 -7.02 -4.55 -0.77
N VAL A 203 -7.11 -5.67 -1.49
CA VAL A 203 -5.95 -6.47 -1.90
C VAL A 203 -5.97 -6.61 -3.42
N VAL A 204 -4.84 -6.29 -4.05
CA VAL A 204 -4.70 -6.34 -5.52
C VAL A 204 -3.41 -7.02 -5.95
N GLN A 205 -3.47 -7.70 -7.09
CA GLN A 205 -2.29 -7.95 -7.91
C GLN A 205 -2.18 -6.83 -8.95
N VAL A 206 -1.01 -6.24 -9.06
CA VAL A 206 -0.65 -5.27 -10.09
C VAL A 206 0.19 -6.01 -11.14
N THR A 207 -0.20 -5.94 -12.41
CA THR A 207 0.60 -6.46 -13.51
C THR A 207 1.17 -5.29 -14.29
N PHE A 208 2.50 -5.16 -14.32
CA PHE A 208 3.22 -4.19 -15.13
C PHE A 208 3.63 -4.82 -16.45
N LEU A 209 3.56 -4.07 -17.55
CA LEU A 209 3.97 -4.51 -18.88
C LEU A 209 5.03 -3.56 -19.46
N GLU A 210 6.25 -4.04 -19.66
CA GLU A 210 7.28 -3.32 -20.42
C GLU A 210 7.88 -4.22 -21.52
N ASN A 211 7.84 -3.74 -22.77
CA ASN A 211 8.38 -4.45 -23.95
C ASN A 211 7.89 -5.91 -24.09
N GLY A 212 6.63 -6.17 -23.72
CA GLY A 212 6.03 -7.52 -23.80
C GLY A 212 6.38 -8.45 -22.64
N ILE A 213 7.14 -7.97 -21.64
CA ILE A 213 7.47 -8.71 -20.42
C ILE A 213 6.59 -8.20 -19.28
N GLU A 214 5.95 -9.14 -18.58
CA GLU A 214 5.13 -8.84 -17.41
C GLU A 214 5.95 -8.97 -16.12
N SER A 215 5.65 -8.12 -15.14
CA SER A 215 6.10 -8.27 -13.75
C SER A 215 4.93 -8.00 -12.82
N TYR A 216 4.92 -8.65 -11.67
CA TYR A 216 3.75 -8.71 -10.80
C TYR A 216 4.06 -8.18 -9.40
N ALA A 217 3.17 -7.35 -8.85
CA ALA A 217 3.23 -6.95 -7.46
C ALA A 217 1.95 -7.37 -6.72
N LEU A 218 2.09 -7.99 -5.55
CA LEU A 218 0.98 -8.27 -4.64
C LEU A 218 0.97 -7.22 -3.52
N LEU A 219 -0.07 -6.39 -3.49
CA LEU A 219 -0.28 -5.37 -2.47
C LEU A 219 -1.27 -5.90 -1.43
N GLY A 220 -0.73 -6.42 -0.33
CA GLY A 220 -1.47 -7.26 0.60
C GLY A 220 -2.36 -6.56 1.64
N SER A 221 -2.19 -5.25 1.85
CA SER A 221 -2.79 -4.54 3.00
C SER A 221 -2.66 -5.35 4.31
N ASP A 222 -3.70 -5.44 5.14
CA ASP A 222 -3.60 -5.90 6.52
C ASP A 222 -4.37 -7.20 6.81
N ILE A 223 -4.76 -7.90 5.74
CA ILE A 223 -5.52 -9.14 5.84
C ILE A 223 -4.73 -10.25 6.57
N ASN A 224 -5.45 -11.04 7.38
CA ASN A 224 -4.89 -12.18 8.11
C ASN A 224 -4.88 -13.47 7.26
N TYR A 225 -4.34 -14.54 7.84
CA TYR A 225 -4.20 -15.84 7.19
C TYR A 225 -5.54 -16.47 6.79
N GLU A 226 -6.65 -16.15 7.47
CA GLU A 226 -7.98 -16.70 7.16
C GLU A 226 -8.51 -16.09 5.86
N THR A 227 -8.49 -14.75 5.79
CA THR A 227 -8.86 -13.99 4.60
C THR A 227 -7.95 -14.35 3.43
N LEU A 228 -6.64 -14.47 3.68
CA LEU A 228 -5.65 -14.84 2.68
C LEU A 228 -5.86 -16.26 2.15
N SER A 229 -6.12 -17.22 3.04
CA SER A 229 -6.42 -18.61 2.66
C SER A 229 -7.69 -18.71 1.82
N LEU A 230 -8.71 -17.93 2.19
CA LEU A 230 -9.95 -17.87 1.44
C LEU A 230 -9.76 -17.26 0.05
N MET A 231 -8.99 -16.17 -0.05
CA MET A 231 -8.60 -15.56 -1.32
C MET A 231 -7.93 -16.60 -2.22
N ILE A 232 -6.94 -17.34 -1.69
CA ILE A 232 -6.21 -18.37 -2.42
C ILE A 232 -7.13 -19.51 -2.89
N LYS A 233 -8.00 -20.01 -1.99
CA LYS A 233 -8.98 -21.05 -2.31
C LYS A 233 -9.96 -20.61 -3.40
N THR A 234 -10.46 -19.38 -3.30
CA THR A 234 -11.40 -18.81 -4.27
C THR A 234 -10.72 -18.66 -5.63
N THR A 235 -9.52 -18.09 -5.67
CA THR A 235 -8.75 -17.95 -6.91
C THR A 235 -8.43 -19.30 -7.56
N LYS A 236 -8.08 -20.34 -6.77
CA LYS A 236 -7.93 -21.72 -7.26
C LYS A 236 -9.23 -22.28 -7.84
N LYS A 237 -10.35 -22.12 -7.12
CA LYS A 237 -11.69 -22.58 -7.57
C LYS A 237 -12.10 -21.96 -8.91
N HIS A 238 -11.67 -20.73 -9.18
CA HIS A 238 -11.94 -20.03 -10.43
C HIS A 238 -10.87 -20.24 -11.52
N ASN A 239 -9.88 -21.13 -11.30
CA ASN A 239 -8.76 -21.38 -12.23
C ASN A 239 -7.93 -20.13 -12.57
N ASN A 240 -7.84 -19.19 -11.63
CA ASN A 240 -7.16 -17.90 -11.80
C ASN A 240 -5.82 -17.84 -11.07
N THR A 241 -5.11 -18.97 -10.88
CA THR A 241 -3.89 -19.03 -10.06
C THR A 241 -2.79 -18.06 -10.52
N HIS A 242 -2.71 -17.76 -11.82
CA HIS A 242 -1.80 -16.74 -12.37
C HIS A 242 -2.00 -15.35 -11.74
N ARG A 243 -3.18 -15.05 -11.20
CA ARG A 243 -3.48 -13.78 -10.50
C ARG A 243 -2.83 -13.67 -9.12
N LEU A 244 -2.16 -14.72 -8.67
CA LEU A 244 -1.45 -14.76 -7.40
C LEU A 244 0.07 -14.86 -7.58
N GLU A 245 0.57 -14.86 -8.81
CA GLU A 245 2.00 -14.77 -9.09
C GLU A 245 2.56 -13.40 -8.69
N TRP A 246 3.81 -13.36 -8.23
CA TRP A 246 4.42 -12.12 -7.74
C TRP A 246 5.94 -12.10 -7.90
N ASP A 247 6.46 -10.94 -8.32
CA ASP A 247 7.86 -10.53 -8.22
C ASP A 247 8.10 -9.60 -7.03
N ILE A 248 7.07 -8.86 -6.62
CA ILE A 248 7.10 -7.91 -5.51
C ILE A 248 5.98 -8.26 -4.55
N LEU A 249 6.30 -8.44 -3.27
CA LEU A 249 5.32 -8.66 -2.21
C LEU A 249 5.44 -7.54 -1.18
N LYS A 250 4.42 -6.67 -1.09
CA LYS A 250 4.23 -5.84 0.10
C LYS A 250 3.62 -6.74 1.17
N LEU A 251 4.35 -6.95 2.26
CA LEU A 251 3.91 -7.87 3.32
C LEU A 251 2.56 -7.46 3.89
N PHE A 252 1.78 -8.48 4.16
CA PHE A 252 0.50 -8.39 4.84
C PHE A 252 0.70 -7.96 6.29
N HIS A 253 -0.03 -6.93 6.72
CA HIS A 253 -0.10 -6.44 8.10
C HIS A 253 1.29 -6.27 8.71
N HIS A 254 2.15 -5.53 8.00
CA HIS A 254 3.48 -5.13 8.45
C HIS A 254 4.41 -6.25 8.94
N CYS A 255 4.36 -7.44 8.33
CA CYS A 255 5.09 -8.64 8.78
C CYS A 255 4.49 -9.27 10.06
N SER A 256 3.17 -9.33 10.14
CA SER A 256 2.46 -10.03 11.21
C SER A 256 2.56 -11.55 11.05
N TYR A 257 2.76 -12.29 12.15
CA TYR A 257 2.61 -13.75 12.09
C TYR A 257 1.17 -14.16 11.75
N LYS A 258 0.19 -13.29 12.06
CA LYS A 258 -1.23 -13.53 11.76
C LYS A 258 -1.54 -13.48 10.27
N SER A 259 -0.65 -13.01 9.40
CA SER A 259 -0.81 -13.18 7.95
C SER A 259 -0.30 -14.55 7.45
N LEU A 260 0.43 -15.30 8.29
CA LEU A 260 0.92 -16.64 7.99
C LEU A 260 0.08 -17.74 8.64
N SER A 261 -0.25 -17.56 9.93
CA SER A 261 -0.73 -18.65 10.79
C SER A 261 -1.47 -18.15 12.03
N PRO A 262 -2.35 -18.96 12.65
CA PRO A 262 -2.89 -18.64 13.97
C PRO A 262 -1.82 -18.59 15.06
N ASP A 263 -0.73 -19.36 14.91
CA ASP A 263 0.32 -19.52 15.91
C ASP A 263 1.61 -18.81 15.50
N LYS A 264 2.16 -17.96 16.38
CA LYS A 264 3.40 -17.20 16.13
C LYS A 264 4.64 -18.10 15.98
N GLY A 265 4.67 -19.22 16.70
CA GLY A 265 5.86 -20.06 16.85
C GLY A 265 6.92 -19.43 17.78
N GLU A 266 7.98 -20.18 18.10
CA GLU A 266 9.08 -19.68 18.95
C GLU A 266 10.09 -18.86 18.13
N ASP A 267 10.60 -19.46 17.06
CA ASP A 267 11.66 -18.89 16.22
C ASP A 267 11.26 -18.62 14.79
N LYS A 268 10.27 -19.36 14.28
CA LYS A 268 9.72 -19.21 12.95
C LYS A 268 8.22 -19.45 13.02
N THR A 269 7.46 -18.67 12.26
CA THR A 269 6.03 -18.90 12.07
C THR A 269 5.87 -19.91 10.94
N GLU A 270 5.23 -21.04 11.22
CA GLU A 270 4.89 -22.02 10.18
C GLU A 270 3.56 -21.60 9.53
N PRO A 271 3.55 -21.25 8.24
CA PRO A 271 2.33 -20.83 7.55
C PRO A 271 1.33 -21.99 7.42
N VAL A 272 0.04 -21.65 7.33
CA VAL A 272 -0.98 -22.62 6.87
C VAL A 272 -0.75 -22.98 5.41
N GLU A 273 -1.20 -24.17 4.99
CA GLU A 273 -0.89 -24.76 3.68
C GLU A 273 -1.22 -23.84 2.48
N GLU A 274 -2.35 -23.14 2.52
CA GLU A 274 -2.73 -22.23 1.45
C GLU A 274 -1.74 -21.07 1.34
N VAL A 275 -1.40 -20.45 2.47
CA VAL A 275 -0.49 -19.31 2.54
C VAL A 275 0.93 -19.71 2.16
N LYS A 276 1.36 -20.89 2.62
CA LYS A 276 2.63 -21.51 2.22
C LYS A 276 2.74 -21.63 0.71
N TRP A 277 1.70 -22.17 0.06
CA TRP A 277 1.65 -22.33 -1.39
C TRP A 277 1.77 -21.00 -2.14
N LEU A 278 1.13 -19.92 -1.65
CA LEU A 278 1.26 -18.59 -2.27
C LEU A 278 2.71 -18.09 -2.26
N PHE A 279 3.43 -18.27 -1.15
CA PHE A 279 4.77 -17.70 -1.00
C PHE A 279 5.88 -18.59 -1.57
N GLU A 280 5.71 -19.90 -1.58
CA GLU A 280 6.75 -20.84 -2.03
C GLU A 280 6.57 -21.27 -3.49
N GLU A 281 5.35 -21.33 -4.02
CA GLU A 281 5.09 -21.85 -5.37
C GLU A 281 4.79 -20.78 -6.41
N LEU A 282 4.34 -19.58 -5.98
CA LEU A 282 3.95 -18.51 -6.89
C LEU A 282 4.90 -17.31 -6.92
N ALA A 283 5.96 -17.35 -6.11
CA ALA A 283 7.05 -16.39 -6.18
C ALA A 283 7.84 -16.60 -7.48
N HIS A 284 8.07 -15.52 -8.22
CA HIS A 284 9.07 -15.53 -9.30
C HIS A 284 10.46 -15.40 -8.69
N LYS A 285 11.51 -15.79 -9.43
CA LYS A 285 12.90 -15.72 -8.93
C LYS A 285 13.36 -14.28 -8.78
N LYS A 286 14.27 -14.02 -7.83
CA LYS A 286 14.83 -12.69 -7.53
C LYS A 286 13.78 -11.68 -7.07
N GLU A 287 12.73 -12.17 -6.46
CA GLU A 287 11.63 -11.42 -5.89
C GLU A 287 12.08 -10.42 -4.82
N LYS A 288 11.20 -9.44 -4.55
CA LYS A 288 11.37 -8.41 -3.53
C LYS A 288 10.24 -8.52 -2.52
N ILE A 289 10.56 -8.90 -1.29
CA ILE A 289 9.64 -8.83 -0.16
C ILE A 289 9.89 -7.52 0.58
N ILE A 290 8.87 -6.67 0.64
CA ILE A 290 8.92 -5.38 1.32
C ILE A 290 8.12 -5.46 2.61
N SER A 291 8.79 -5.20 3.73
CA SER A 291 8.17 -5.09 5.06
C SER A 291 8.00 -3.61 5.43
N PRO A 292 6.79 -3.04 5.31
CA PRO A 292 6.51 -1.67 5.73
C PRO A 292 6.37 -1.61 7.25
N SER A 293 7.49 -1.69 7.97
CA SER A 293 7.48 -1.82 9.42
C SER A 293 8.68 -1.17 10.09
N TRP A 294 8.61 -1.11 11.42
CA TRP A 294 9.78 -0.91 12.27
C TRP A 294 10.87 -1.97 12.02
N PRO A 295 12.10 -1.76 12.53
CA PRO A 295 13.12 -2.79 12.48
C PRO A 295 12.65 -4.14 13.04
N ILE A 296 13.09 -5.24 12.42
CA ILE A 296 12.72 -6.57 12.88
C ILE A 296 13.36 -6.80 14.25
N PRO A 297 12.57 -7.17 15.28
CA PRO A 297 13.09 -7.22 16.64
C PRO A 297 14.10 -8.36 16.82
N LEU A 298 15.02 -8.19 17.78
CA LEU A 298 15.99 -9.21 18.16
C LEU A 298 15.35 -10.21 19.14
N LYS A 299 15.70 -11.50 19.07
CA LYS A 299 15.17 -12.55 19.96
C LYS A 299 15.31 -12.13 21.43
N GLY A 300 14.21 -12.12 22.16
CA GLY A 300 14.17 -11.81 23.59
C GLY A 300 14.21 -10.32 23.97
N SER A 301 14.28 -9.42 22.99
CA SER A 301 14.11 -7.96 23.21
C SER A 301 12.71 -7.62 23.73
N VAL A 302 12.49 -6.36 24.11
CA VAL A 302 11.16 -5.89 24.53
C VAL A 302 10.21 -5.92 23.33
N GLU A 303 10.72 -5.50 22.17
CA GLU A 303 10.02 -5.42 20.91
C GLU A 303 9.63 -6.82 20.39
N ASP A 304 10.44 -7.87 20.61
CA ASP A 304 10.11 -9.27 20.23
C ASP A 304 8.91 -9.83 21.01
N LYS A 305 8.60 -9.23 22.17
CA LYS A 305 7.46 -9.59 23.02
C LYS A 305 6.20 -8.80 22.69
N ASP A 306 6.28 -7.81 21.81
CA ASP A 306 5.11 -7.09 21.37
C ASP A 306 4.13 -8.05 20.66
N ALA A 307 2.84 -7.78 20.87
CA ALA A 307 1.75 -8.45 20.16
C ALA A 307 1.52 -7.83 18.78
N GLN A 308 1.95 -6.58 18.59
CA GLN A 308 1.89 -5.87 17.33
C GLN A 308 3.08 -6.25 16.43
N PRO A 309 2.87 -6.29 15.10
CA PRO A 309 3.95 -6.47 14.15
C PRO A 309 4.96 -5.30 14.19
N PRO A 310 6.19 -5.51 13.66
CA PRO A 310 6.66 -6.69 12.95
C PRO A 310 7.03 -7.86 13.88
N HIS A 311 6.76 -9.08 13.43
CA HIS A 311 7.11 -10.29 14.17
C HIS A 311 8.36 -10.95 13.60
N ARG A 312 9.40 -11.10 14.44
CA ARG A 312 10.65 -11.78 14.06
C ARG A 312 10.43 -13.18 13.48
N GLN A 313 9.47 -13.94 14.02
CA GLN A 313 9.15 -15.30 13.60
C GLN A 313 8.62 -15.33 12.15
N ALA A 314 7.78 -14.36 11.78
CA ALA A 314 7.30 -14.20 10.42
C ALA A 314 8.44 -13.75 9.48
N ALA A 315 9.25 -12.77 9.92
CA ALA A 315 10.42 -12.32 9.16
C ALA A 315 11.42 -13.45 8.91
N ASN A 316 11.60 -14.36 9.87
CA ASN A 316 12.47 -15.53 9.73
C ASN A 316 11.95 -16.50 8.66
N TYR A 317 10.63 -16.71 8.57
CA TYR A 317 10.03 -17.49 7.49
C TYR A 317 10.32 -16.87 6.12
N TYR A 318 10.00 -15.59 5.94
CA TYR A 318 10.24 -14.90 4.67
C TYR A 318 11.72 -14.89 4.28
N LYS A 319 12.63 -14.65 5.24
CA LYS A 319 14.09 -14.69 5.01
C LYS A 319 14.61 -16.09 4.69
N GLU A 320 13.89 -17.15 5.06
CA GLU A 320 14.24 -18.52 4.71
C GLU A 320 13.91 -18.79 3.25
N ILE A 321 12.67 -18.53 2.84
CA ILE A 321 12.20 -18.87 1.48
C ILE A 321 12.91 -18.07 0.37
N ILE A 322 13.32 -16.82 0.63
CA ILE A 322 14.02 -16.00 -0.39
C ILE A 322 15.49 -16.42 -0.62
N LYS A 323 16.10 -17.17 0.30
CA LYS A 323 17.50 -17.60 0.12
C LYS A 323 17.65 -18.58 -1.03
N ASP A 324 16.59 -19.33 -1.31
CA ASP A 324 16.57 -20.35 -2.35
C ASP A 324 16.32 -19.75 -3.75
N SER A 325 15.87 -18.49 -3.82
CA SER A 325 15.45 -17.79 -5.04
C SER A 325 16.33 -16.60 -5.45
N GLU A 326 17.38 -16.30 -4.68
CA GLU A 326 18.19 -15.06 -4.80
C GLU A 326 17.36 -13.77 -4.63
N GLY A 327 16.29 -13.82 -3.83
CA GLY A 327 15.42 -12.68 -3.52
C GLY A 327 16.00 -11.70 -2.49
N GLU A 328 15.28 -10.61 -2.23
CA GLU A 328 15.63 -9.60 -1.22
C GLU A 328 14.48 -9.36 -0.24
N PHE A 329 14.77 -9.36 1.06
CA PHE A 329 13.86 -8.97 2.13
C PHE A 329 14.27 -7.59 2.64
N LEU A 330 13.43 -6.58 2.39
CA LEU A 330 13.73 -5.18 2.65
C LEU A 330 12.73 -4.60 3.64
N VAL A 331 13.22 -4.01 4.72
CA VAL A 331 12.38 -3.38 5.75
C VAL A 331 12.50 -1.88 5.63
N THR A 332 11.37 -1.16 5.55
CA THR A 332 11.37 0.29 5.28
C THR A 332 12.16 1.06 6.33
N MET A 333 11.99 0.77 7.62
CA MET A 333 12.75 1.42 8.70
C MET A 333 14.17 0.87 8.91
N GLU A 334 14.62 -0.12 8.13
CA GLU A 334 16.00 -0.63 8.18
C GLU A 334 16.81 -0.29 6.93
N THR A 335 16.17 0.08 5.83
CA THR A 335 16.82 0.19 4.52
C THR A 335 17.15 1.65 4.19
N PRO A 336 18.37 1.99 3.72
CA PRO A 336 19.54 1.13 3.59
C PRO A 336 20.26 0.86 4.92
N ARG A 337 19.94 1.63 5.97
CA ARG A 337 20.42 1.39 7.34
C ARG A 337 19.44 1.93 8.37
N GLN A 338 19.25 1.20 9.48
CA GLN A 338 18.36 1.57 10.61
C GLN A 338 18.63 2.95 11.26
N SER A 339 19.83 3.50 11.10
CA SER A 339 20.18 4.82 11.65
C SER A 339 19.75 5.98 10.75
N ALA A 340 19.46 5.73 9.48
CA ALA A 340 19.04 6.72 8.50
C ALA A 340 18.28 6.00 7.37
N PRO A 341 17.06 5.51 7.66
CA PRO A 341 16.26 4.83 6.65
C PRO A 341 15.90 5.80 5.52
N LYS A 342 15.71 5.26 4.32
CA LYS A 342 15.34 6.00 3.10
C LYS A 342 14.25 5.24 2.35
N PRO A 343 13.50 5.90 1.47
CA PRO A 343 12.55 5.22 0.61
C PRO A 343 13.20 4.09 -0.18
N ILE A 344 12.52 2.94 -0.23
CA ILE A 344 12.90 1.81 -1.07
C ILE A 344 12.23 2.04 -2.43
N LYS A 345 13.01 2.41 -3.45
CA LYS A 345 12.52 2.63 -4.82
C LYS A 345 12.88 1.41 -5.67
N LEU A 346 11.87 0.73 -6.18
CA LEU A 346 12.00 -0.39 -7.11
C LEU A 346 11.79 0.12 -8.54
N LYS A 347 12.70 -0.23 -9.44
CA LYS A 347 12.54 -0.06 -10.88
C LYS A 347 12.01 -1.34 -11.47
N ILE A 348 10.87 -1.26 -12.15
CA ILE A 348 10.23 -2.38 -12.83
C ILE A 348 10.45 -2.20 -14.32
N SER A 349 11.09 -3.19 -14.93
CA SER A 349 11.46 -3.11 -16.34
C SER A 349 11.41 -4.46 -17.03
N TRP A 350 11.62 -4.49 -18.34
CA TRP A 350 11.71 -5.72 -19.12
C TRP A 350 12.85 -6.66 -18.67
N THR A 351 13.84 -6.16 -17.91
CA THR A 351 14.89 -6.99 -17.28
C THR A 351 14.51 -7.55 -15.91
N GLY A 352 13.27 -7.30 -15.45
CA GLY A 352 12.78 -7.63 -14.12
C GLY A 352 12.82 -6.43 -13.16
N VAL A 353 12.73 -6.76 -11.87
CA VAL A 353 12.65 -5.80 -10.76
C VAL A 353 14.02 -5.57 -10.13
N ALA A 354 14.42 -4.30 -10.00
CA ALA A 354 15.67 -3.91 -9.38
C ALA A 354 15.47 -2.86 -8.27
N VAL A 355 16.19 -3.02 -7.15
CA VAL A 355 16.26 -2.00 -6.10
C VAL A 355 17.16 -0.86 -6.57
N MET A 356 16.65 0.35 -6.56
CA MET A 356 17.43 1.54 -6.86
C MET A 356 18.20 1.98 -5.61
N LEU A 357 19.53 1.91 -5.67
CA LEU A 357 20.36 2.51 -4.65
C LEU A 357 20.20 4.03 -4.72
N ALA A 358 19.71 4.64 -3.64
CA ALA A 358 19.68 6.09 -3.52
C ALA A 358 21.11 6.62 -3.69
N ALA A 359 21.39 7.28 -4.83
CA ALA A 359 22.66 7.96 -5.02
C ALA A 359 22.88 8.90 -3.82
N ALA A 360 24.03 8.78 -3.17
CA ALA A 360 24.40 9.72 -2.12
C ALA A 360 24.42 11.12 -2.76
N ILE A 361 23.48 11.98 -2.35
CA ILE A 361 23.53 13.40 -2.69
C ILE A 361 24.91 13.88 -2.17
N PRO A 362 25.82 14.35 -3.04
CA PRO A 362 27.09 14.89 -2.55
C PRO A 362 26.75 16.09 -1.68
N THR A 363 27.16 16.04 -0.41
CA THR A 363 27.10 17.19 0.46
C THR A 363 27.91 18.30 -0.20
N VAL A 364 27.22 19.37 -0.62
CA VAL A 364 27.89 20.60 -1.03
C VAL A 364 28.60 21.11 0.22
N ALA A 365 29.90 20.86 0.31
CA ALA A 365 30.74 21.46 1.32
C ALA A 365 30.59 22.97 1.18
N ALA A 366 30.01 23.61 2.18
CA ALA A 366 29.97 25.06 2.27
C ALA A 366 31.41 25.56 2.19
N ALA A 367 31.77 26.17 1.04
CA ALA A 367 33.01 26.91 0.91
C ALA A 367 32.90 28.11 1.84
N ALA A 368 33.42 27.98 3.06
CA ALA A 368 33.65 29.11 3.94
C ALA A 368 34.68 30.02 3.23
N SER A 369 34.19 31.10 2.65
CA SER A 369 35.04 32.20 2.24
C SER A 369 35.64 32.81 3.51
N SER A 370 36.89 32.47 3.79
CA SER A 370 37.69 33.21 4.75
C SER A 370 37.97 34.59 4.16
N THR A 371 37.21 35.57 4.62
CA THR A 371 37.57 36.97 4.48
C THR A 371 38.85 37.18 5.27
N THR A 372 39.94 37.44 4.54
CA THR A 372 41.21 37.85 5.15
C THR A 372 41.04 39.24 5.73
N THR A 373 41.12 39.33 7.06
CA THR A 373 41.30 40.57 7.79
C THR A 373 42.64 41.19 7.41
N ARG A 374 42.61 42.30 6.67
CA ARG A 374 43.76 43.21 6.57
C ARG A 374 43.77 44.11 7.80
N ALA A 375 44.80 43.99 8.62
CA ALA A 375 45.25 45.02 9.56
C ALA A 375 46.76 44.89 9.74
N GLY A 376 47.49 46.01 9.61
CA GLY A 376 48.93 46.13 9.87
C GLY A 376 49.74 46.48 8.65
#